data_AF-A0A924IB49-F1
#
_entry.id   AF-A0A924IB49-F1
#
_cell.length_a   1.000
_cell.length_b   1.000
_cell.length_c   1.000
_cell.angle_alpha   90.00
_cell.angle_beta   90.00
_cell.angle_gamma   90.00
#
_symmetry.space_group_name_H-M   'P 1'
#
loop_
_entity.id
_entity.type
_entity.pdbx_description
1 polymer ?
#
loop_
_entity_poly.entity_id
_entity_poly.type
_entity_poly.pdbx_seq_one_letter_code
_entity_poly.pdbx_strand_id
1 'polypeptide(L)'
;MFDAGKLAQVIDLHQKSYGLLKWVGDALESGSLNFERVHSSLSFSEAAQDWIERNFESLPTVTRPAKEEIAPFAHLFASYLTTSFDLVAQPNRRFVSSYLNCGCAFCTTMVSAKHLRVKQPNKKAQGNAHRIKELYLASLGESLGKSYSHMLLETLLSTPELWEDIALATYACELLRRSEFASQGEGILVLWREIAWDKKGKIKKGFALSLPHILQAEANLREKFVAEE
;
A
#
# COMPACT_ATOMS: atom_id res chain seq x y z
N MET A 1 -15.30 13.25 -0.30
CA MET A 1 -15.13 11.99 -1.04
C MET A 1 -14.76 10.90 -0.08
N PHE A 2 -13.91 11.18 0.91
CA PHE A 2 -13.61 10.22 1.96
C PHE A 2 -14.75 10.09 2.98
N ASP A 3 -15.10 8.86 3.30
CA ASP A 3 -15.81 8.53 4.54
C ASP A 3 -14.78 8.43 5.67
N ALA A 4 -14.91 9.26 6.69
CA ALA A 4 -13.91 9.36 7.76
C ALA A 4 -13.78 8.06 8.56
N GLY A 5 -14.88 7.34 8.78
CA GLY A 5 -14.89 6.08 9.53
C GLY A 5 -14.18 4.97 8.75
N LYS A 6 -14.54 4.78 7.48
CA LYS A 6 -13.89 3.81 6.59
C LYS A 6 -12.41 4.11 6.41
N LEU A 7 -12.04 5.39 6.25
CA LEU A 7 -10.65 5.78 6.10
C LEU A 7 -9.84 5.55 7.38
N ALA A 8 -10.40 5.87 8.56
CA ALA A 8 -9.75 5.59 9.85
C ALA A 8 -9.44 4.09 10.01
N GLN A 9 -10.43 3.25 9.72
CA GLN A 9 -10.31 1.79 9.77
C GLN A 9 -9.20 1.30 8.83
N VAL A 10 -9.19 1.76 7.58
CA VAL A 10 -8.21 1.34 6.58
C VAL A 10 -6.78 1.81 6.94
N ILE A 11 -6.63 2.99 7.55
CA ILE A 11 -5.32 3.46 8.05
C ILE A 11 -4.81 2.55 9.18
N ASP A 12 -5.67 2.14 10.12
CA ASP A 12 -5.30 1.21 11.18
C ASP A 12 -4.88 -0.15 10.62
N LEU A 13 -5.67 -0.73 9.71
CA LEU A 13 -5.33 -1.99 9.03
C LEU A 13 -4.03 -1.88 8.24
N HIS A 14 -3.76 -0.74 7.60
CA HIS A 14 -2.50 -0.48 6.92
C HIS A 14 -1.31 -0.52 7.89
N GLN A 15 -1.41 0.12 9.04
CA GLN A 15 -0.36 0.12 10.06
C GLN A 15 -0.12 -1.29 10.62
N LYS A 16 -1.19 -2.00 10.98
CA LYS A 16 -1.13 -3.37 11.51
C LYS A 16 -0.54 -4.34 10.48
N SER A 17 -0.95 -4.25 9.21
CA SER A 17 -0.45 -5.14 8.14
C SER A 17 1.02 -4.88 7.82
N TYR A 18 1.49 -3.62 7.88
CA TYR A 18 2.92 -3.34 7.81
C TYR A 18 3.68 -3.88 9.02
N GLY A 19 3.11 -3.76 10.22
CA GLY A 19 3.67 -4.38 11.43
C GLY A 19 3.81 -5.89 11.29
N LEU A 20 2.81 -6.55 10.71
CA LEU A 20 2.85 -7.98 10.42
C LEU A 20 3.96 -8.33 9.43
N LEU A 21 4.17 -7.51 8.38
CA LEU A 21 5.26 -7.72 7.43
C LEU A 21 6.64 -7.70 8.10
N LYS A 22 6.87 -6.76 9.02
CA LYS A 22 8.11 -6.70 9.81
C LYS A 22 8.27 -7.94 10.69
N TRP A 23 7.22 -8.27 11.44
CA TRP A 23 7.23 -9.44 12.32
C TRP A 23 7.50 -10.73 11.54
N VAL A 24 6.92 -10.92 10.35
CA VAL A 24 7.20 -12.07 9.49
C VAL A 24 8.70 -12.13 9.15
N GLY A 25 9.31 -10.99 8.81
CA GLY A 25 10.75 -10.89 8.56
C GLY A 25 11.58 -11.37 9.75
N ASP A 26 11.28 -10.85 10.94
CA ASP A 26 11.99 -11.18 12.19
C ASP A 26 11.75 -12.64 12.64
N ALA A 27 10.52 -13.13 12.49
CA ALA A 27 10.13 -14.49 12.85
C ALA A 27 10.81 -15.54 11.95
N LEU A 28 10.94 -15.22 10.66
CA LEU A 28 11.77 -16.02 9.77
C LEU A 28 13.25 -15.93 10.14
N GLU A 29 13.74 -14.75 10.54
CA GLU A 29 15.13 -14.54 10.94
C GLU A 29 15.53 -15.46 12.09
N SER A 30 14.71 -15.47 13.13
CA SER A 30 14.84 -16.31 14.32
C SER A 30 14.52 -17.80 14.10
N GLY A 31 13.92 -18.17 12.96
CA GLY A 31 13.50 -19.55 12.68
C GLY A 31 12.22 -19.98 13.42
N SER A 32 11.48 -19.03 13.99
CA SER A 32 10.22 -19.28 14.71
C SER A 32 9.01 -19.45 13.78
N LEU A 33 9.15 -19.09 12.50
CA LEU A 33 8.13 -19.25 11.47
C LEU A 33 8.63 -20.15 10.33
N ASN A 34 7.90 -21.21 10.03
CA ASN A 34 8.12 -22.08 8.86
C ASN A 34 6.89 -22.04 7.93
N PHE A 35 7.12 -21.87 6.63
CA PHE A 35 6.05 -21.98 5.62
C PHE A 35 5.99 -23.42 5.12
N GLU A 36 5.04 -24.20 5.63
CA GLU A 36 5.02 -25.65 5.41
C GLU A 36 4.06 -26.15 4.32
N ARG A 37 3.32 -25.30 3.59
CA ARG A 37 2.23 -25.81 2.70
C ARG A 37 1.89 -25.06 1.42
N VAL A 38 1.35 -25.86 0.49
CA VAL A 38 0.99 -25.63 -0.92
C VAL A 38 -0.27 -24.78 -1.11
N HIS A 39 -0.19 -23.66 -1.83
CA HIS A 39 -1.34 -22.87 -2.31
C HIS A 39 -1.48 -22.99 -3.83
N SER A 40 -1.65 -24.20 -4.37
CA SER A 40 -1.51 -24.49 -5.82
C SER A 40 -2.58 -23.85 -6.73
N SER A 41 -3.52 -23.06 -6.20
CA SER A 41 -4.59 -22.43 -6.99
C SER A 41 -5.07 -21.07 -6.47
N LEU A 42 -4.43 -20.50 -5.44
CA LEU A 42 -4.87 -19.23 -4.86
C LEU A 42 -4.15 -18.04 -5.53
N SER A 43 -4.90 -16.97 -5.77
CA SER A 43 -4.30 -15.66 -6.02
C SER A 43 -3.46 -15.22 -4.82
N PHE A 44 -2.61 -14.22 -5.04
CA PHE A 44 -1.67 -13.77 -4.01
C PHE A 44 -2.37 -13.22 -2.75
N SER A 45 -3.52 -12.54 -2.92
CA SER A 45 -4.37 -12.08 -1.81
C SER A 45 -5.09 -13.22 -1.10
N GLU A 46 -5.64 -14.18 -1.84
CA GLU A 46 -6.33 -15.33 -1.26
C GLU A 46 -5.36 -16.22 -0.46
N ALA A 47 -4.13 -16.40 -0.95
CA ALA A 47 -3.08 -17.09 -0.20
C ALA A 47 -2.67 -16.34 1.07
N ALA A 48 -2.64 -15.00 1.02
CA ALA A 48 -2.39 -14.17 2.20
C ALA A 48 -3.52 -14.29 3.23
N GLN A 49 -4.77 -14.24 2.78
CA GLN A 49 -5.95 -14.38 3.63
C GLN A 49 -5.97 -15.76 4.31
N ASP A 50 -5.85 -16.84 3.55
CA ASP A 50 -5.84 -18.20 4.08
C ASP A 50 -4.71 -18.40 5.11
N TRP A 51 -3.52 -17.84 4.85
CA TRP A 51 -2.42 -17.86 5.82
C TRP A 51 -2.75 -17.08 7.10
N ILE A 52 -3.32 -15.88 7.00
CA ILE A 52 -3.72 -15.05 8.15
C ILE A 52 -4.78 -15.76 8.99
N GLU A 53 -5.81 -16.33 8.37
CA GLU A 53 -6.90 -17.02 9.07
C GLU A 53 -6.39 -18.22 9.86
N ARG A 54 -5.53 -19.04 9.26
CA ARG A 54 -4.96 -20.23 9.91
C ARG A 54 -4.03 -19.90 11.07
N ASN A 55 -3.32 -18.77 10.97
CA ASN A 55 -2.35 -18.35 11.97
C ASN A 55 -2.90 -17.27 12.90
N PHE A 56 -4.19 -16.95 12.83
CA PHE A 56 -4.80 -15.78 13.49
C PHE A 56 -4.46 -15.72 14.99
N GLU A 57 -4.56 -16.84 15.69
CA GLU A 57 -4.26 -16.91 17.13
C GLU A 57 -2.77 -16.83 17.46
N SER A 58 -1.90 -17.15 16.50
CA SER A 58 -0.45 -17.03 16.62
C SER A 58 0.08 -15.66 16.21
N LEU A 59 -0.74 -14.82 15.56
CA LEU A 59 -0.34 -13.46 15.20
C LEU A 59 -0.14 -12.60 16.45
N PRO A 60 0.88 -11.72 16.48
CA PRO A 60 1.04 -10.74 17.54
C PRO A 60 -0.23 -9.90 17.74
N THR A 61 -0.66 -9.73 18.98
CA THR A 61 -1.91 -9.00 19.30
C THR A 61 -1.93 -7.59 18.71
N VAL A 62 -0.77 -6.92 18.64
CA VAL A 62 -0.64 -5.56 18.10
C VAL A 62 -0.81 -5.46 16.59
N THR A 63 -0.67 -6.56 15.85
CA THR A 63 -0.85 -6.61 14.38
C THR A 63 -2.10 -7.38 13.95
N ARG A 64 -2.81 -7.98 14.91
CA ARG A 64 -4.01 -8.81 14.67
C ARG A 64 -5.20 -7.92 14.30
N PRO A 65 -5.84 -8.11 13.13
CA PRO A 65 -7.08 -7.40 12.79
C PRO A 65 -8.27 -8.01 13.52
N ALA A 66 -9.45 -7.36 13.46
CA ALA A 66 -10.69 -8.07 13.78
C ALA A 66 -10.93 -9.19 12.74
N LYS A 67 -11.68 -10.25 13.09
CA LYS A 67 -11.95 -11.39 12.19
C LYS A 67 -12.68 -10.98 10.90
N GLU A 68 -13.61 -10.08 11.04
CA GLU A 68 -14.42 -9.41 10.03
C GLU A 68 -13.58 -8.48 9.13
N GLU A 69 -12.37 -8.10 9.55
CA GLU A 69 -11.44 -7.26 8.81
C GLU A 69 -10.30 -8.06 8.14
N ILE A 70 -10.32 -9.39 8.26
CA ILE A 70 -9.24 -10.24 7.73
C ILE A 70 -9.05 -10.05 6.22
N ALA A 71 -10.13 -9.98 5.44
CA ALA A 71 -10.04 -9.82 4.00
C ALA A 71 -9.35 -8.49 3.58
N PRO A 72 -9.83 -7.30 4.00
CA PRO A 72 -9.14 -6.04 3.66
C PRO A 72 -7.73 -5.97 4.24
N PHE A 73 -7.50 -6.54 5.42
CA PHE A 73 -6.16 -6.65 6.00
C PHE A 73 -5.21 -7.50 5.15
N ALA A 74 -5.67 -8.66 4.66
CA ALA A 74 -4.91 -9.54 3.78
C ALA A 74 -4.58 -8.87 2.44
N HIS A 75 -5.52 -8.10 1.87
CA HIS A 75 -5.27 -7.33 0.66
C HIS A 75 -4.16 -6.29 0.86
N LEU A 76 -4.21 -5.54 1.97
CA LEU A 76 -3.17 -4.56 2.32
C LEU A 76 -1.82 -5.25 2.54
N PHE A 77 -1.80 -6.34 3.30
CA PHE A 77 -0.60 -7.14 3.53
C PHE A 77 0.04 -7.64 2.22
N ALA A 78 -0.76 -8.30 1.38
CA ALA A 78 -0.36 -8.79 0.07
C ALA A 78 0.15 -7.67 -0.83
N SER A 79 -0.46 -6.48 -0.76
CA SER A 79 -0.08 -5.37 -1.63
C SER A 79 1.36 -4.90 -1.39
N TYR A 80 1.89 -4.92 -0.16
CA TYR A 80 3.28 -4.51 0.08
C TYR A 80 4.29 -5.34 -0.72
N LEU A 81 4.00 -6.63 -0.86
CA LEU A 81 4.85 -7.59 -1.56
C LEU A 81 4.85 -7.39 -3.08
N THR A 82 3.83 -6.70 -3.62
CA THR A 82 3.72 -6.40 -5.06
C THR A 82 4.09 -4.95 -5.36
N THR A 83 3.76 -4.00 -4.47
CA THR A 83 3.96 -2.55 -4.65
C THR A 83 5.31 -2.05 -4.15
N SER A 84 5.79 -2.56 -3.02
CA SER A 84 6.79 -1.85 -2.20
C SER A 84 8.11 -2.59 -2.05
N PHE A 85 8.09 -3.92 -2.14
CA PHE A 85 9.28 -4.74 -1.96
C PHE A 85 9.52 -5.67 -3.14
N ASP A 86 10.79 -5.83 -3.52
CA ASP A 86 11.26 -6.88 -4.40
C ASP A 86 11.79 -8.04 -3.58
N LEU A 87 11.60 -9.23 -4.12
CA LEU A 87 12.38 -10.39 -3.72
C LEU A 87 13.73 -10.38 -4.39
N VAL A 88 14.79 -10.32 -3.60
CA VAL A 88 16.11 -10.60 -4.15
C VAL A 88 16.17 -12.07 -4.52
N ALA A 89 16.23 -12.34 -5.82
CA ALA A 89 16.56 -13.66 -6.33
C ALA A 89 18.00 -14.01 -5.88
N GLN A 90 18.12 -14.77 -4.79
CA GLN A 90 19.32 -15.41 -4.20
C GLN A 90 19.98 -14.67 -3.00
N PRO A 91 20.11 -15.37 -1.87
CA PRO A 91 21.43 -15.84 -1.45
C PRO A 91 21.36 -17.32 -1.06
N ASN A 92 21.94 -18.20 -1.88
CA ASN A 92 21.87 -19.66 -1.78
C ASN A 92 20.43 -20.20 -1.87
N ARG A 93 20.09 -20.80 -3.02
CA ARG A 93 18.85 -21.54 -3.25
C ARG A 93 18.61 -22.57 -2.15
N ARG A 94 17.95 -22.19 -1.05
CA ARG A 94 17.17 -23.13 -0.26
C ARG A 94 15.88 -23.32 -1.05
N PHE A 95 15.91 -24.23 -2.01
CA PHE A 95 14.68 -24.93 -2.34
C PHE A 95 14.14 -25.44 -1.02
N VAL A 96 12.97 -24.95 -0.61
CA VAL A 96 12.21 -25.59 0.46
C VAL A 96 12.05 -27.03 0.00
N SER A 97 12.64 -27.92 0.80
CA SER A 97 12.74 -29.37 0.62
C SER A 97 11.67 -29.97 -0.30
N SER A 98 12.10 -30.83 -1.23
CA SER A 98 11.31 -31.58 -2.23
C SER A 98 10.18 -32.47 -1.66
N TYR A 99 9.86 -32.32 -0.37
CA TYR A 99 8.91 -33.16 0.35
C TYR A 99 7.61 -32.43 0.77
N LEU A 100 7.51 -31.08 0.74
CA LEU A 100 6.31 -30.33 1.22
C LEU A 100 5.82 -29.11 0.37
N ASN A 101 6.28 -29.01 -0.88
CA ASN A 101 5.51 -28.61 -2.08
C ASN A 101 4.70 -27.28 -2.21
N CYS A 102 5.07 -26.12 -1.63
CA CYS A 102 4.48 -24.85 -2.10
C CYS A 102 5.38 -24.03 -3.01
N GLY A 103 5.00 -23.91 -4.29
CA GLY A 103 5.67 -23.04 -5.27
C GLY A 103 4.93 -21.75 -5.60
N CYS A 104 3.91 -21.35 -4.82
CA CYS A 104 3.14 -20.15 -5.14
C CYS A 104 3.95 -18.88 -4.88
N ALA A 105 3.68 -17.84 -5.66
CA ALA A 105 4.37 -16.56 -5.57
C ALA A 105 4.34 -15.97 -4.14
N PHE A 106 3.22 -16.14 -3.41
CA PHE A 106 3.09 -15.68 -2.03
C PHE A 106 4.08 -16.38 -1.09
N CYS A 107 4.11 -17.71 -1.04
CA CYS A 107 5.01 -18.46 -0.17
C CYS A 107 6.48 -18.26 -0.52
N THR A 108 6.82 -18.21 -1.82
CA THR A 108 8.18 -17.88 -2.24
C THR A 108 8.60 -16.49 -1.77
N THR A 109 7.65 -15.55 -1.77
CA THR A 109 7.90 -14.20 -1.26
C THR A 109 8.13 -14.21 0.24
N MET A 110 7.22 -14.85 0.97
CA MET A 110 7.22 -14.86 2.43
C MET A 110 8.46 -15.54 3.00
N VAL A 111 8.85 -16.73 2.52
CA VAL A 111 10.08 -17.43 2.96
C VAL A 111 11.34 -16.58 2.75
N SER A 112 11.30 -15.70 1.75
CA SER A 112 12.38 -14.80 1.38
C SER A 112 12.26 -13.42 2.03
N ALA A 113 11.38 -13.23 3.04
CA ALA A 113 11.12 -11.93 3.64
C ALA A 113 12.39 -11.22 4.15
N LYS A 114 13.39 -11.99 4.60
CA LYS A 114 14.74 -11.51 5.01
C LYS A 114 15.50 -10.77 3.90
N HIS A 115 15.08 -10.97 2.66
CA HIS A 115 15.69 -10.41 1.46
C HIS A 115 14.75 -9.46 0.72
N LEU A 116 13.69 -9.00 1.39
CA LEU A 116 12.86 -7.93 0.85
C LEU A 116 13.70 -6.67 0.76
N ARG A 117 13.91 -6.21 -0.47
CA ARG A 117 14.50 -4.90 -0.72
C ARG A 117 13.39 -3.95 -1.14
N VAL A 118 13.41 -2.75 -0.60
CA VAL A 118 12.49 -1.71 -1.04
C VAL A 118 12.74 -1.48 -2.54
N LYS A 119 11.67 -1.54 -3.34
CA LYS A 119 11.76 -1.29 -4.78
C LYS A 119 12.32 0.11 -5.03
N GLN A 120 13.02 0.27 -6.14
CA GLN A 120 13.43 1.60 -6.61
C GLN A 120 12.55 2.00 -7.79
N PRO A 121 11.58 2.92 -7.59
CA PRO A 121 10.71 3.34 -8.67
C PRO A 121 11.51 3.89 -9.85
N ASN A 122 11.22 3.39 -11.05
CA ASN A 122 11.78 3.88 -12.30
C ASN A 122 10.90 4.99 -12.92
N LYS A 123 11.30 5.51 -14.09
CA LYS A 123 10.52 6.53 -14.83
C LYS A 123 9.09 6.10 -15.14
N LYS A 124 8.85 4.81 -15.41
CA LYS A 124 7.50 4.27 -15.67
C LYS A 124 6.64 4.33 -14.40
N ALA A 125 7.21 3.99 -13.24
CA ALA A 125 6.52 4.12 -11.97
C ALA A 125 6.15 5.57 -11.64
N GLN A 126 7.05 6.53 -11.94
CA GLN A 126 6.77 7.96 -11.80
C GLN A 126 5.63 8.42 -12.72
N GLY A 127 5.65 8.02 -14.00
CA GLY A 127 4.56 8.31 -14.94
C GLY A 127 3.22 7.71 -14.50
N ASN A 128 3.23 6.49 -13.95
CA ASN A 128 2.03 5.88 -13.38
C ASN A 128 1.51 6.67 -12.18
N ALA A 129 2.37 7.12 -11.26
CA ALA A 129 1.97 7.93 -10.12
C ALA A 129 1.35 9.27 -10.55
N HIS A 130 1.91 9.92 -11.57
CA HIS A 130 1.33 11.12 -12.18
C HIS A 130 -0.08 10.85 -12.71
N ARG A 131 -0.26 9.78 -13.49
CA ARG A 131 -1.58 9.40 -14.03
C ARG A 131 -2.60 9.08 -12.93
N ILE A 132 -2.17 8.45 -11.83
CA ILE A 132 -3.06 8.16 -10.69
C ILE A 132 -3.51 9.47 -10.02
N LYS A 133 -2.61 10.45 -9.85
CA LYS A 133 -2.98 11.79 -9.34
C LYS A 133 -3.96 12.51 -10.27
N GLU A 134 -3.73 12.45 -11.58
CA GLU A 134 -4.65 13.01 -12.57
C GLU A 134 -6.06 12.39 -12.46
N LEU A 135 -6.15 11.06 -12.40
CA LEU A 135 -7.42 10.34 -12.23
C LEU A 135 -8.13 10.69 -10.92
N TYR A 136 -7.36 10.83 -9.83
CA TYR A 136 -7.90 11.27 -8.55
C TYR A 136 -8.51 12.68 -8.64
N LEU A 137 -7.79 13.63 -9.25
CA LEU A 137 -8.28 15.01 -9.41
C LEU A 137 -9.51 15.09 -10.32
N ALA A 138 -9.53 14.31 -11.41
CA ALA A 138 -10.71 14.19 -12.26
C ALA A 138 -11.91 13.67 -11.48
N SER A 139 -11.74 12.58 -10.71
CA SER A 139 -12.80 12.01 -9.87
C SER A 139 -13.26 12.96 -8.76
N LEU A 140 -12.34 13.73 -8.15
CA LEU A 140 -12.69 14.76 -7.18
C LEU A 140 -13.55 15.85 -7.82
N GLY A 141 -13.19 16.31 -9.02
CA GLY A 141 -13.98 17.26 -9.80
C GLY A 141 -15.37 16.73 -10.12
N GLU A 142 -15.48 15.49 -10.60
CA GLU A 142 -16.76 14.84 -10.85
C GLU A 142 -17.63 14.76 -9.59
N SER A 143 -17.03 14.47 -8.43
CA SER A 143 -17.72 14.47 -7.12
C SER A 143 -18.26 15.84 -6.71
N LEU A 144 -17.73 16.92 -7.29
CA LEU A 144 -18.18 18.30 -7.12
C LEU A 144 -19.14 18.74 -8.23
N GLY A 145 -19.54 17.83 -9.13
CA GLY A 145 -20.40 18.12 -10.28
C GLY A 145 -19.68 18.88 -11.41
N LYS A 146 -18.35 18.84 -11.44
CA LYS A 146 -17.52 19.57 -12.41
C LYS A 146 -16.73 18.59 -13.29
N SER A 147 -16.52 18.97 -14.55
CA SER A 147 -15.62 18.26 -15.46
C SER A 147 -14.49 19.19 -15.84
N TYR A 148 -13.25 18.77 -15.59
CA TYR A 148 -12.08 19.58 -15.83
C TYR A 148 -11.31 19.09 -17.05
N SER A 149 -10.81 20.04 -17.84
CA SER A 149 -9.96 19.71 -18.98
C SER A 149 -8.62 19.15 -18.48
N HIS A 150 -8.00 18.30 -19.31
CA HIS A 150 -6.66 17.77 -19.03
C HIS A 150 -5.65 18.89 -18.76
N MET A 151 -5.73 20.02 -19.49
CA MET A 151 -4.86 21.18 -19.30
C MET A 151 -4.95 21.79 -17.89
N LEU A 152 -6.16 21.87 -17.33
CA LEU A 152 -6.35 22.39 -15.98
C LEU A 152 -5.85 21.40 -14.92
N LEU A 153 -6.09 20.09 -15.12
CA LEU A 153 -5.56 19.05 -14.23
C LEU A 153 -4.02 19.09 -14.18
N GLU A 154 -3.36 19.24 -15.33
CA GLU A 154 -1.90 19.39 -15.40
C GLU A 154 -1.41 20.68 -14.72
N THR A 155 -2.19 21.76 -14.79
CA THR A 155 -1.89 23.02 -14.09
C THR A 155 -1.92 22.81 -12.58
N LEU A 156 -2.95 22.13 -12.05
CA LEU A 156 -3.06 21.79 -10.63
C LEU A 156 -1.93 20.87 -10.18
N LEU A 157 -1.59 19.84 -10.97
CA LEU A 157 -0.49 18.93 -10.70
C LEU A 157 0.88 19.63 -10.67
N SER A 158 1.02 20.71 -11.43
CA SER A 158 2.24 21.52 -11.50
C SER A 158 2.31 22.61 -10.42
N THR A 159 1.26 22.80 -9.62
CA THR A 159 1.18 23.83 -8.58
C THR A 159 1.93 23.38 -7.31
N PRO A 160 3.08 23.98 -6.95
CA PRO A 160 3.93 23.50 -5.86
C PRO A 160 3.24 23.45 -4.49
N GLU A 161 2.33 24.38 -4.23
CA GLU A 161 1.61 24.51 -2.96
C GLU A 161 0.60 23.38 -2.75
N LEU A 162 0.13 22.74 -3.83
CA LEU A 162 -0.85 21.66 -3.78
C LEU A 162 -0.21 20.28 -3.83
N TRP A 163 1.09 20.20 -4.12
CA TRP A 163 1.76 18.92 -4.39
C TRP A 163 1.58 17.90 -3.25
N GLU A 164 1.79 18.31 -2.00
CA GLU A 164 1.65 17.42 -0.85
C GLU A 164 0.19 17.00 -0.62
N ASP A 165 -0.76 17.93 -0.77
CA ASP A 165 -2.20 17.64 -0.61
C ASP A 165 -2.69 16.67 -1.68
N ILE A 166 -2.31 16.88 -2.95
CA ILE A 166 -2.63 15.98 -4.06
C ILE A 166 -2.04 14.60 -3.79
N ALA A 167 -0.76 14.51 -3.45
CA ALA A 167 -0.10 13.23 -3.20
C ALA A 167 -0.74 12.47 -2.02
N LEU A 168 -1.05 13.18 -0.92
CA LEU A 168 -1.64 12.60 0.27
C LEU A 168 -3.07 12.09 0.03
N ALA A 169 -3.91 12.91 -0.58
CA ALA A 169 -5.29 12.55 -0.85
C ALA A 169 -5.37 11.44 -1.93
N THR A 170 -4.53 11.50 -2.96
CA THR A 170 -4.39 10.42 -3.95
C THR A 170 -3.96 9.12 -3.28
N TYR A 171 -2.94 9.15 -2.41
CA TYR A 171 -2.49 7.96 -1.68
C TYR A 171 -3.60 7.38 -0.80
N ALA A 172 -4.39 8.21 -0.14
CA ALA A 172 -5.53 7.76 0.67
C ALA A 172 -6.62 7.08 -0.17
N CYS A 173 -6.94 7.63 -1.34
CA CYS A 173 -7.87 7.00 -2.28
C CYS A 173 -7.36 5.62 -2.73
N GLU A 174 -6.08 5.52 -3.10
CA GLU A 174 -5.47 4.26 -3.49
C GLU A 174 -5.34 3.28 -2.32
N LEU A 175 -5.22 3.77 -1.09
CA LEU A 175 -5.22 2.92 0.10
C LEU A 175 -6.58 2.25 0.32
N LEU A 176 -7.68 3.00 0.15
CA LEU A 176 -9.04 2.44 0.16
C LEU A 176 -9.19 1.37 -0.94
N ARG A 177 -8.77 1.68 -2.18
CA ARG A 177 -8.81 0.72 -3.29
C ARG A 177 -7.97 -0.53 -3.02
N ARG A 178 -6.81 -0.39 -2.39
CA ARG A 178 -5.95 -1.51 -1.99
C ARG A 178 -6.61 -2.42 -0.96
N SER A 179 -7.37 -1.86 -0.02
CA SER A 179 -8.16 -2.67 0.92
C SER A 179 -9.24 -3.51 0.23
N GLU A 180 -9.61 -3.15 -1.01
CA GLU A 180 -10.55 -3.87 -1.87
C GLU A 180 -9.85 -4.63 -3.01
N PHE A 181 -8.51 -4.80 -2.93
CA PHE A 181 -7.68 -5.45 -3.95
C PHE A 181 -7.71 -4.79 -5.34
N ALA A 182 -8.14 -3.53 -5.45
CA ALA A 182 -8.38 -2.80 -6.70
C ALA A 182 -7.25 -1.84 -7.13
N SER A 183 -6.11 -1.87 -6.43
CA SER A 183 -4.93 -1.03 -6.75
C SER A 183 -3.62 -1.69 -6.32
N GLN A 184 -2.62 -1.69 -7.20
CA GLN A 184 -1.30 -2.28 -6.99
C GLN A 184 -0.24 -1.60 -7.87
N GLY A 185 1.04 -1.91 -7.60
CA GLY A 185 2.19 -1.49 -8.41
C GLY A 185 3.02 -0.35 -7.82
N GLU A 186 4.15 -0.08 -8.47
CA GLU A 186 5.19 0.85 -8.00
C GLU A 186 4.78 2.33 -8.01
N GLY A 187 3.74 2.71 -8.76
CA GLY A 187 3.18 4.06 -8.72
C GLY A 187 2.72 4.45 -7.32
N ILE A 188 2.18 3.48 -6.56
CA ILE A 188 1.76 3.68 -5.16
C ILE A 188 2.97 3.92 -4.25
N LEU A 189 4.10 3.26 -4.52
CA LEU A 189 5.34 3.51 -3.79
C LEU A 189 5.88 4.90 -4.06
N VAL A 190 5.75 5.42 -5.29
CA VAL A 190 6.09 6.81 -5.61
C VAL A 190 5.23 7.77 -4.80
N LEU A 191 3.90 7.60 -4.78
CA LEU A 191 2.99 8.43 -3.98
C LEU A 191 3.35 8.43 -2.49
N TRP A 192 3.61 7.23 -1.93
CA TRP A 192 4.09 7.10 -0.55
C TRP A 192 5.41 7.88 -0.35
N ARG A 193 6.31 7.83 -1.35
CA ARG A 193 7.57 8.59 -1.33
C ARG A 193 7.39 10.10 -1.32
N GLU A 194 6.46 10.60 -2.10
CA GLU A 194 6.13 12.03 -2.15
C GLU A 194 5.67 12.55 -0.78
N ILE A 195 4.90 11.77 -0.02
CA ILE A 195 4.37 12.23 1.28
C ILE A 195 5.28 11.95 2.47
N ALA A 196 5.96 10.80 2.50
CA ALA A 196 6.69 10.35 3.68
C ALA A 196 8.19 10.69 3.67
N TRP A 197 8.75 11.16 2.54
CA TRP A 197 10.16 11.55 2.44
C TRP A 197 10.32 13.05 2.22
N ASP A 198 11.45 13.58 2.64
CA ASP A 198 11.89 14.95 2.36
C ASP A 198 12.54 15.07 0.98
N LYS A 199 12.81 16.30 0.55
CA LYS A 199 13.49 16.60 -0.72
C LYS A 199 14.91 16.03 -0.82
N LYS A 200 15.50 15.58 0.29
CA LYS A 200 16.84 14.96 0.38
C LYS A 200 16.76 13.43 0.32
N GLY A 201 15.57 12.86 0.14
CA GLY A 201 15.37 11.41 0.08
C GLY A 201 15.45 10.71 1.44
N LYS A 202 15.24 11.44 2.54
CA LYS A 202 15.15 10.88 3.90
C LYS A 202 13.70 10.83 4.36
N ILE A 203 13.32 9.81 5.11
CA ILE A 203 11.98 9.75 5.72
C ILE A 203 11.80 10.96 6.66
N LYS A 204 10.68 11.67 6.53
CA LYS A 204 10.29 12.78 7.41
C LYS A 204 10.23 12.26 8.86
N LYS A 205 10.98 12.88 9.77
CA LYS A 205 11.06 12.44 11.18
C LYS A 205 9.67 12.49 11.81
N GLY A 206 9.23 11.37 12.39
CA GLY A 206 7.93 11.28 13.05
C GLY A 206 6.73 11.25 12.09
N PHE A 207 6.96 11.03 10.79
CA PHE A 207 5.86 10.90 9.84
C PHE A 207 4.96 9.72 10.19
N ALA A 208 3.67 10.00 10.27
CA ALA A 208 2.61 9.01 10.40
C ALA A 208 1.47 9.42 9.48
N LEU A 209 0.91 8.45 8.75
CA LEU A 209 -0.30 8.67 7.99
C LEU A 209 -1.44 8.97 8.96
N SER A 210 -2.09 10.12 8.78
CA SER A 210 -3.02 10.69 9.76
C SER A 210 -4.33 11.07 9.07
N LEU A 211 -5.45 10.62 9.63
CA LEU A 211 -6.78 10.95 9.14
C LEU A 211 -7.02 12.47 9.07
N PRO A 212 -6.76 13.26 10.13
CA PRO A 212 -6.85 14.72 10.06
C PRO A 212 -6.11 15.35 8.88
N HIS A 213 -4.88 14.89 8.60
CA HIS A 213 -4.09 15.45 7.49
C HIS A 213 -4.69 15.10 6.12
N ILE A 214 -5.21 13.88 5.95
CA ILE A 214 -5.85 13.47 4.70
C ILE A 214 -7.13 14.26 4.47
N LEU A 215 -7.97 14.43 5.49
CA LEU A 215 -9.21 15.21 5.39
C LEU A 215 -8.92 16.68 5.10
N GLN A 216 -7.89 17.26 5.73
CA GLN A 216 -7.46 18.63 5.45
C GLN A 216 -6.94 18.77 4.02
N ALA A 217 -6.13 17.82 3.53
CA ALA A 217 -5.66 17.81 2.15
C ALA A 217 -6.83 17.76 1.16
N GLU A 218 -7.85 16.91 1.41
CA GLU A 218 -9.05 16.88 0.58
C GLU A 218 -9.79 18.24 0.60
N ALA A 219 -9.93 18.85 1.77
CA ALA A 219 -10.60 20.15 1.92
C ALA A 219 -9.87 21.26 1.15
N ASN A 220 -8.54 21.36 1.29
CA ASN A 220 -7.72 22.33 0.56
C ASN A 220 -7.90 22.20 -0.96
N LEU A 221 -7.90 20.96 -1.47
CA LEU A 221 -8.11 20.71 -2.90
C LEU A 221 -9.52 21.13 -3.35
N ARG A 222 -10.55 20.81 -2.56
CA ARG A 222 -11.93 21.24 -2.83
C ARG A 222 -12.05 22.76 -2.89
N GLU A 223 -11.42 23.48 -1.97
CA GLU A 223 -11.41 24.95 -1.97
C GLU A 223 -10.76 25.50 -3.24
N LYS A 224 -9.64 24.91 -3.69
CA LYS A 224 -9.01 25.31 -4.95
C LYS A 224 -9.89 25.07 -6.18
N PHE A 225 -10.59 23.94 -6.21
CA PHE A 225 -11.53 23.64 -7.28
C PHE A 225 -12.77 24.56 -7.32
N VAL A 226 -13.10 25.21 -6.20
CA VAL A 226 -14.14 26.25 -6.12
C VAL A 226 -13.58 27.63 -6.53
N ALA A 227 -12.34 27.95 -6.17
CA ALA A 227 -11.74 29.25 -6.43
C ALA A 227 -11.30 29.50 -7.89
N GLU A 228 -11.09 28.45 -8.68
CA GLU A 228 -10.79 28.53 -10.12
C GLU A 228 -12.05 28.73 -11.00
N GLU A 229 -13.12 29.29 -10.43
CA GLU A 229 -14.31 29.83 -11.11
C GLU A 229 -14.11 31.28 -11.58
#